data_AF-A0A170X7J3-F1
#
_entry.id   AF-A0A170X7J3-F1
#
_cell.length_a   1.000
_cell.length_b   1.000
_cell.length_c   1.000
_cell.angle_alpha   90.00
_cell.angle_beta   90.00
_cell.angle_gamma   90.00
#
_symmetry.space_group_name_H-M   'P 1'
#
loop_
_entity.id
_entity.type
_entity.pdbx_description
1 polymer ?
#
loop_
_entity_poly.entity_id
_entity_poly.type
_entity_poly.pdbx_seq_one_letter_code
_entity_poly.pdbx_strand_id
1 'polypeptide(L)'
;MRHRHGPALYEVPGAGRTSHAGLRAGAARLLEADHILPARADRLCLVLSEPPVEPWSAASIRDVFTVEVIRRTPDDWGQRSQDGPGAGLDERPDFPAHG
;
A
#
# COMPACT_ATOMS: atom_id res chain seq x y z
N MET A 1 19.61 -1.76 -22.28
CA MET A 1 19.65 -0.81 -21.13
C MET A 1 19.45 -1.63 -19.86
N ARG A 2 20.40 -1.63 -18.92
CA ARG A 2 20.19 -2.27 -17.61
C ARG A 2 19.47 -1.25 -16.73
N HIS A 3 18.23 -1.51 -16.31
CA HIS A 3 17.60 -0.74 -15.25
C HIS A 3 18.39 -1.02 -13.97
N ARG A 4 19.34 -0.12 -13.62
CA ARG A 4 19.85 -0.07 -12.25
C ARG A 4 18.68 0.42 -11.41
N HIS A 5 17.96 -0.48 -10.77
CA HIS A 5 17.14 -0.08 -9.64
C HIS A 5 18.08 0.52 -8.60
N GLY A 6 17.98 1.82 -8.32
CA GLY A 6 18.75 2.41 -7.25
C GLY A 6 18.25 1.94 -5.88
N PRO A 7 18.93 2.38 -4.81
CA PRO A 7 18.69 1.88 -3.47
C PRO A 7 17.25 2.17 -3.01
N ALA A 8 16.65 1.22 -2.31
CA ALA A 8 15.33 1.38 -1.69
C ALA A 8 15.45 1.19 -0.18
N LEU A 9 14.74 2.03 0.59
CA LEU A 9 14.61 1.86 2.03
C LEU A 9 13.30 1.20 2.37
N TYR A 10 13.35 0.29 3.34
CA TYR A 10 12.21 -0.46 3.79
C TYR A 10 11.99 -0.22 5.27
N GLU A 11 10.74 0.07 5.63
CA GLU A 11 10.26 0.04 7.01
C GLU A 11 9.24 -1.09 7.12
N VAL A 12 9.41 -1.93 8.13
CA VAL A 12 8.48 -3.02 8.44
C VAL A 12 7.85 -2.71 9.79
N PRO A 13 6.61 -2.20 9.84
CA PRO A 13 5.94 -1.94 11.11
C PRO A 13 5.77 -3.24 11.88
N GLY A 14 6.01 -3.20 13.19
CA GLY A 14 5.72 -4.33 14.07
C GLY A 14 4.25 -4.77 13.97
N ALA A 15 3.98 -6.03 14.33
CA ALA A 15 2.65 -6.65 14.22
C ALA A 15 1.54 -5.74 14.79
N GLY A 16 0.41 -5.67 14.06
CA GLY A 16 -0.74 -4.85 14.44
C GLY A 16 -0.59 -3.34 14.20
N ARG A 17 0.53 -2.86 13.66
CA ARG A 17 0.71 -1.43 13.30
C ARG A 17 0.23 -1.09 11.89
N THR A 18 -0.94 -1.62 11.51
CA THR A 18 -1.56 -1.39 10.19
C THR A 18 -2.67 -0.33 10.23
N SER A 19 -2.89 0.36 11.35
CA SER A 19 -3.75 1.54 11.42
C SER A 19 -3.13 2.74 10.74
N HIS A 20 -3.93 3.69 10.27
CA HIS A 20 -3.47 4.92 9.61
C HIS A 20 -2.39 5.65 10.42
N ALA A 21 -2.56 5.74 11.74
CA ALA A 21 -1.56 6.32 12.64
C ALA A 21 -0.25 5.53 12.63
N GLY A 22 -0.32 4.19 12.61
CA GLY A 22 0.83 3.31 12.47
C GLY A 22 1.56 3.50 11.13
N LEU A 23 0.81 3.59 10.03
CA LEU A 23 1.38 3.83 8.71
C LEU A 23 2.06 5.21 8.62
N ARG A 24 1.42 6.28 9.14
CA ARG A 24 2.02 7.61 9.19
C ARG A 24 3.33 7.62 9.97
N ALA A 25 3.35 6.94 11.12
CA ALA A 25 4.57 6.84 11.92
C ALA A 25 5.68 6.09 11.17
N GLY A 26 5.34 5.03 10.43
CA GLY A 26 6.32 4.31 9.58
C GLY A 26 6.84 5.16 8.42
N ALA A 27 5.95 5.88 7.73
CA ALA A 27 6.33 6.79 6.65
C ALA A 27 7.22 7.94 7.14
N ALA A 28 6.94 8.51 8.32
CA ALA A 28 7.78 9.54 8.92
C ALA A 28 9.19 9.01 9.20
N ARG A 29 9.31 7.81 9.78
CA ARG A 29 10.61 7.16 10.03
C ARG A 29 11.40 6.92 8.75
N LEU A 30 10.74 6.54 7.65
CA LEU A 30 11.41 6.40 6.35
C LEU A 30 11.99 7.73 5.85
N LEU A 31 11.23 8.81 5.95
CA LEU A 31 11.68 10.15 5.54
C LEU A 31 12.83 10.67 6.41
N GLU A 32 12.75 10.43 7.72
CA GLU A 32 13.81 10.76 8.67
C GLU A 32 15.08 9.96 8.35
N ALA A 33 14.96 8.64 8.11
CA ALA A 33 16.08 7.78 7.75
C ALA A 33 16.72 8.20 6.43
N ASP A 34 15.92 8.43 5.39
CA ASP A 34 16.39 8.93 4.10
C ASP A 34 17.09 10.30 4.24
N HIS A 35 16.66 11.12 5.20
CA HIS A 35 17.27 12.43 5.46
C HIS A 35 18.70 12.36 5.97
N ILE A 36 19.05 11.34 6.73
CA ILE A 36 20.38 11.19 7.31
C ILE A 36 21.33 10.36 6.43
N LEU A 37 20.86 9.81 5.31
CA LEU A 37 21.70 9.03 4.41
C LEU A 37 22.61 9.94 3.55
N PRO A 38 23.85 9.49 3.24
CA PRO A 38 24.75 10.23 2.35
C PRO A 38 24.21 10.44 0.93
N ALA A 39 23.32 9.56 0.48
CA ALA A 39 22.61 9.66 -0.79
C ALA A 39 21.16 9.24 -0.57
N ARG A 40 20.23 9.95 -1.22
CA ARG A 40 18.80 9.65 -1.16
C ARG A 40 18.50 8.31 -1.79
N ALA A 41 17.54 7.59 -1.21
CA ALA A 41 17.00 6.39 -1.81
C ALA A 41 16.15 6.75 -3.03
N ASP A 42 16.18 5.90 -4.05
CA ASP A 42 15.31 6.02 -5.21
C ASP A 42 13.85 5.73 -4.82
N ARG A 43 13.63 4.93 -3.78
CA ARG A 43 12.32 4.51 -3.30
C ARG A 43 12.28 4.33 -1.78
N LEU A 44 11.14 4.68 -1.20
CA LEU A 44 10.80 4.46 0.20
C LEU A 44 9.61 3.51 0.25
N CYS A 45 9.73 2.42 0.99
CA CYS A 45 8.77 1.31 0.98
C CYS A 45 8.34 0.96 2.41
N LEU A 46 7.05 1.05 2.68
CA LEU A 46 6.43 0.57 3.92
C LEU A 46 5.85 -0.82 3.67
N VAL A 47 6.37 -1.84 4.36
CA VAL A 47 5.99 -3.24 4.15
C VAL A 47 5.04 -3.72 5.25
N LEU A 48 3.82 -4.08 4.88
CA LEU A 48 2.80 -4.53 5.82
C LEU A 48 2.66 -6.05 5.81
N SER A 49 2.54 -6.62 7.01
CA SER A 49 2.25 -8.05 7.23
C SER A 49 0.76 -8.36 7.11
N GLU A 50 -0.10 -7.39 7.40
CA GLU A 50 -1.57 -7.48 7.30
C GLU A 50 -2.13 -6.32 6.47
N PRO A 51 -3.38 -6.40 5.99
CA PRO A 51 -4.05 -5.26 5.38
C PRO A 51 -4.11 -4.05 6.32
N PRO A 52 -4.07 -2.82 5.78
CA PRO A 52 -4.39 -1.63 6.56
C PRO A 52 -5.76 -1.77 7.23
N VAL A 53 -5.88 -1.31 8.48
CA VAL A 53 -7.17 -1.30 9.19
C VAL A 53 -8.16 -0.42 8.44
N GLU A 54 -7.72 0.74 7.99
CA GLU A 54 -8.51 1.64 7.17
C GLU A 54 -8.15 1.46 5.68
N PRO A 55 -9.10 1.05 4.82
CA PRO A 55 -8.79 0.67 3.43
C PRO A 55 -8.26 1.82 2.57
N TRP A 56 -8.59 3.07 2.93
CA TRP A 56 -8.10 4.28 2.26
C TRP A 56 -6.67 4.66 2.65
N SER A 57 -6.16 4.16 3.77
CA SER A 57 -4.94 4.68 4.37
C SER A 57 -3.69 4.41 3.55
N ALA A 58 -3.59 3.25 2.87
CA ALA A 58 -2.44 2.95 2.02
C ALA A 58 -2.30 3.93 0.84
N ALA A 59 -3.41 4.26 0.18
CA ALA A 59 -3.41 5.24 -0.91
C ALA A 59 -3.03 6.63 -0.40
N SER A 60 -3.61 7.06 0.73
CA SER A 60 -3.25 8.36 1.33
C SER A 60 -1.78 8.45 1.73
N ILE A 61 -1.18 7.37 2.23
CA ILE A 61 0.25 7.36 2.58
C ILE A 61 1.12 7.48 1.33
N ARG A 62 0.78 6.73 0.27
CA ARG A 62 1.48 6.82 -1.01
C ARG A 62 1.43 8.23 -1.58
N ASP A 63 0.25 8.83 -1.60
CA ASP A 63 0.04 10.09 -2.31
C ASP A 63 0.58 11.30 -1.50
N VAL A 64 0.53 11.25 -0.16
CA VAL A 64 0.98 12.37 0.70
C VAL A 64 2.47 12.28 1.05
N PHE A 65 2.98 11.09 1.32
CA PHE A 65 4.37 10.90 1.78
C PHE A 65 5.31 10.43 0.67
N THR A 66 4.79 10.11 -0.52
CA THR A 66 5.58 9.51 -1.62
C THR A 66 6.27 8.21 -1.19
N VAL A 67 5.61 7.43 -0.32
CA VAL A 67 6.08 6.14 0.20
C VAL A 67 5.24 5.02 -0.42
N GLU A 68 5.88 4.05 -1.07
CA GLU A 68 5.20 2.86 -1.59
C GLU A 68 4.72 1.99 -0.41
N VAL A 69 3.46 1.55 -0.43
CA VAL A 69 2.94 0.59 0.56
C VAL A 69 2.87 -0.78 -0.08
N ILE A 70 3.72 -1.69 0.39
CA ILE A 70 3.85 -3.05 -0.14
C ILE A 70 3.20 -4.02 0.84
N ARG A 71 2.36 -4.91 0.32
CA ARG A 71 1.81 -6.00 1.12
C ARG A 71 2.62 -7.25 0.88
N ARG A 72 3.02 -7.93 1.96
CA ARG A 72 3.52 -9.29 1.85
C ARG A 72 2.33 -10.24 1.65
N THR A 73 2.20 -10.83 0.48
CA THR A 73 1.46 -12.09 0.35
C THR A 73 2.44 -13.24 0.57
N PRO A 74 2.03 -14.36 1.21
CA PRO A 74 2.91 -15.52 1.40
C PRO A 74 3.60 -16.00 0.12
N ASP A 75 2.97 -15.76 -1.04
CA ASP A 75 3.43 -16.19 -2.37
C ASP A 75 3.90 -15.06 -3.30
N ASP A 76 3.85 -13.77 -2.90
CA ASP A 76 4.18 -12.64 -3.80
C ASP A 76 4.44 -11.30 -3.07
N TRP A 77 5.22 -10.39 -3.70
CA TRP A 77 5.42 -8.99 -3.29
C TRP A 77 4.38 -8.04 -3.94
N GLY A 78 3.11 -8.45 -3.94
CA GLY A 78 2.06 -7.87 -4.78
C GLY A 78 1.80 -6.37 -4.55
N GLN A 79 2.29 -5.53 -5.46
CA GLN A 79 1.77 -4.19 -5.71
C GLN A 79 0.45 -4.35 -6.50
N ARG A 80 -0.64 -4.71 -5.82
CA ARG A 80 -1.97 -4.73 -6.45
C ARG A 80 -2.51 -3.30 -6.46
N SER A 81 -2.47 -2.65 -7.61
CA SER A 81 -3.26 -1.43 -7.87
C SER A 81 -4.71 -1.72 -7.54
N GLN A 82 -5.26 -1.01 -6.57
CA GLN A 82 -6.70 -0.94 -6.36
C GLN A 82 -7.26 0.08 -7.35
N ASP A 83 -7.30 -0.30 -8.63
CA ASP A 83 -8.09 0.39 -9.65
C ASP A 83 -9.24 -0.54 -10.06
N GLY A 84 -10.47 -0.13 -9.74
CA GLY A 84 -11.69 -0.66 -10.37
C GLY A 84 -12.61 -1.53 -9.50
N PRO A 85 -13.89 -1.16 -9.31
CA PRO A 85 -14.86 -1.91 -8.53
C PRO A 85 -15.35 -3.15 -9.29
N GLY A 86 -15.73 -4.18 -8.54
CA GLY A 86 -16.36 -5.37 -9.08
C GLY A 86 -17.65 -5.03 -9.83
N ALA A 87 -17.75 -5.48 -11.07
CA ALA A 87 -18.99 -5.60 -11.80
C ALA A 87 -18.90 -6.89 -12.62
N GLY A 88 -19.27 -7.97 -11.96
CA GLY A 88 -19.32 -9.31 -12.52
C GLY A 88 -20.23 -10.16 -11.66
N LEU A 89 -21.50 -9.77 -11.56
CA LEU A 89 -22.61 -10.69 -11.37
C LEU A 89 -23.82 -10.15 -12.15
N ASP A 90 -24.01 -10.79 -13.29
CA ASP A 90 -25.28 -10.99 -13.96
C ASP A 90 -26.24 -11.69 -12.99
N GLU A 91 -27.24 -10.97 -12.49
CA GLU A 91 -28.51 -11.57 -12.08
C GLU A 91 -29.60 -10.50 -12.25
N ARG A 92 -30.44 -10.70 -13.28
CA ARG A 92 -31.66 -9.92 -13.50
C ARG A 92 -32.62 -10.15 -12.33
N PRO A 93 -33.16 -9.10 -11.69
CA PRO A 93 -34.28 -9.29 -10.78
C PRO A 93 -35.54 -9.64 -11.58
N ASP A 94 -36.12 -10.80 -11.25
CA ASP A 94 -37.46 -11.23 -11.67
C ASP A 94 -38.51 -10.36 -10.98
N PHE A 95 -39.29 -9.62 -11.77
CA PHE A 95 -40.40 -8.81 -11.26
C PHE A 95 -41.70 -9.61 -11.43
N PRO A 96 -42.54 -9.76 -10.38
CA PRO A 96 -43.82 -10.44 -10.54
C PRO A 96 -44.77 -9.59 -11.40
N ALA A 97 -45.48 -10.25 -12.31
CA ALA A 97 -46.58 -9.65 -13.04
C ALA A 97 -47.75 -9.38 -12.08
N HIS A 98 -48.05 -8.11 -11.84
CA HIS A 98 -49.35 -7.71 -11.32
C HIS A 98 -50.34 -7.66 -12.48
N GLY A 99 -51.48 -8.35 -12.31
CA GLY A 99 -52.57 -8.44 -13.27
C GLY A 99 -53.48 -7.23 -13.32
#